data_AF-A0A7S0XL09-F1
#
_entry.id   AF-A0A7S0XL09-F1
#
_cell.length_a   1.000
_cell.length_b   1.000
_cell.length_c   1.000
_cell.angle_alpha   90.00
_cell.angle_beta   90.00
_cell.angle_gamma   90.00
#
_symmetry.space_group_name_H-M   'P 1'
#
loop_
_entity.id
_entity.type
_entity.pdbx_description
1 polymer ?
#
loop_
_entity_poly.entity_id
_entity_poly.type
_entity_poly.pdbx_seq_one_letter_code
_entity_poly.pdbx_strand_id
1 'polypeptide(L)'
;IQILDDSEDGTRTVVDDACAEWRERGVVCNVLRVNKMLRGKARRTKAAALEYGRTRTAADFITVLDADAVPGQDYLEKIIPYFYDERGERRSEIAVVQPSVGFRNAKQNFLTMHQAFKEEAETVVGNRAYVRAFGCVLKAGNGATWSAAALRAVGGWDQSLIAL
;
A
#
# COMPACT_ATOMS: atom_id res chain seq x y z
N ILE A 1 10.90 -4.38 -4.01
CA ILE A 1 10.50 -3.01 -3.60
C ILE A 1 10.37 -2.14 -4.85
N GLN A 2 9.27 -1.43 -4.98
CA GLN A 2 9.10 -0.39 -5.99
C GLN A 2 8.76 0.92 -5.28
N ILE A 3 9.59 1.94 -5.51
CA ILE A 3 9.38 3.28 -4.97
C ILE A 3 8.74 4.11 -6.07
N LEU A 4 7.50 4.55 -5.85
CA LEU A 4 6.74 5.37 -6.79
C LEU A 4 6.97 6.84 -6.45
N ASP A 5 8.02 7.42 -7.04
CA ASP A 5 8.52 8.72 -6.63
C ASP A 5 7.98 9.85 -7.52
N ASP A 6 7.09 10.66 -6.96
CA ASP A 6 6.54 11.87 -7.57
C ASP A 6 7.28 13.17 -7.15
N SER A 7 8.28 13.08 -6.26
CA SER A 7 9.00 14.23 -5.72
C SER A 7 9.75 15.01 -6.80
N GLU A 8 9.84 16.34 -6.64
CA GLU A 8 10.63 17.24 -7.48
C GLU A 8 11.74 17.96 -6.69
N ASP A 9 11.90 17.63 -5.41
CA ASP A 9 12.87 18.21 -4.49
C ASP A 9 14.04 17.25 -4.18
N GLY A 10 14.80 17.54 -3.11
CA GLY A 10 15.96 16.75 -2.68
C GLY A 10 15.62 15.31 -2.26
N THR A 11 14.34 14.97 -2.09
CA THR A 11 13.89 13.61 -1.75
C THR A 11 14.37 12.58 -2.78
N ARG A 12 14.50 12.98 -4.05
CA ARG A 12 14.95 12.10 -5.13
C ARG A 12 16.31 11.45 -4.85
N THR A 13 17.25 12.24 -4.33
CA THR A 13 18.60 11.78 -4.02
C THR A 13 18.56 10.77 -2.87
N VAL A 14 17.83 11.08 -1.81
CA VAL A 14 17.63 10.17 -0.66
C VAL A 14 17.04 8.83 -1.10
N VAL A 15 16.05 8.87 -2.00
CA VAL A 15 15.42 7.66 -2.56
C VAL A 15 16.38 6.84 -3.42
N ASP A 16 17.16 7.50 -4.27
CA ASP A 16 18.14 6.82 -5.15
C ASP A 16 19.24 6.15 -4.32
N ASP A 17 19.80 6.87 -3.32
CA ASP A 17 20.84 6.37 -2.44
C ASP A 17 20.35 5.18 -1.61
N ALA A 18 19.17 5.30 -0.98
CA ALA A 18 18.58 4.19 -0.22
C ALA A 18 18.29 2.98 -1.11
N CYS A 19 17.79 3.18 -2.33
CA CYS A 19 17.53 2.08 -3.24
C CYS A 19 18.82 1.41 -3.74
N ALA A 20 19.89 2.17 -3.93
CA ALA A 20 21.22 1.64 -4.24
C ALA A 20 21.77 0.78 -3.10
N GLU A 21 21.72 1.27 -1.85
CA GLU A 21 22.14 0.53 -0.65
C GLU A 21 21.42 -0.83 -0.54
N TRP A 22 20.10 -0.86 -0.77
CA TRP A 22 19.35 -2.11 -0.73
C TRP A 22 19.68 -3.06 -1.90
N ARG A 23 19.99 -2.53 -3.08
CA ARG A 23 20.44 -3.34 -4.22
C ARG A 23 21.79 -3.99 -3.95
N GLU A 24 22.72 -3.27 -3.30
CA GLU A 24 24.01 -3.83 -2.87
C GLU A 24 23.85 -5.00 -1.89
N ARG A 25 22.77 -4.99 -1.11
CA ARG A 25 22.35 -6.10 -0.21
C ARG A 25 21.60 -7.22 -0.92
N GLY A 26 21.50 -7.18 -2.25
CA GLY A 26 20.81 -8.20 -3.05
C GLY A 26 19.29 -8.05 -3.10
N VAL A 27 18.73 -6.95 -2.57
CA VAL A 27 17.28 -6.71 -2.62
C VAL A 27 16.91 -6.08 -3.97
N VAL A 28 15.89 -6.63 -4.63
CA VAL A 28 15.30 -6.01 -5.82
C VAL A 28 14.57 -4.73 -5.39
N CYS A 29 15.22 -3.58 -5.53
CA CYS A 29 14.64 -2.26 -5.34
C CYS A 29 14.61 -1.50 -6.68
N ASN A 30 13.51 -0.81 -7.01
CA ASN A 30 13.41 0.01 -8.21
C ASN A 30 12.71 1.33 -7.92
N VAL A 31 13.29 2.43 -8.40
CA VAL A 31 12.70 3.77 -8.32
C VAL A 31 11.98 4.07 -9.64
N LEU A 32 10.69 4.38 -9.56
CA LEU A 32 9.84 4.75 -10.68
C LEU A 32 9.50 6.24 -10.57
N ARG A 33 10.05 7.07 -11.46
CA ARG A 33 9.80 8.52 -11.51
C ARG A 33 8.44 8.81 -12.14
N VAL A 34 7.38 8.85 -11.33
CA VAL A 34 5.99 8.95 -11.83
C VAL A 34 5.64 10.35 -12.34
N ASN A 35 6.22 11.41 -11.78
CA ASN A 35 6.02 12.80 -12.23
C ASN A 35 6.32 13.02 -13.72
N LYS A 36 7.41 12.44 -14.23
CA LYS A 36 7.85 12.59 -15.63
C LYS A 36 6.85 11.96 -16.60
N MET A 37 6.21 10.87 -16.19
CA MET A 37 5.29 10.08 -17.03
C MET A 37 3.84 10.57 -16.96
N LEU A 38 3.46 11.26 -15.89
CA LEU A 38 2.12 11.85 -15.73
C LEU A 38 2.03 13.29 -16.28
N ARG A 39 3.08 13.82 -16.93
CA ARG A 39 3.08 15.15 -17.54
C ARG A 39 2.00 15.24 -18.64
N GLY A 40 1.14 16.26 -18.52
CA GLY A 40 0.05 16.53 -19.47
C GLY A 40 -1.26 15.78 -19.21
N LYS A 41 -1.27 14.77 -18.32
CA LYS A 41 -2.53 14.14 -17.89
C LYS A 41 -3.04 14.88 -16.66
N ALA A 42 -4.26 15.38 -16.74
CA ALA A 42 -4.97 15.91 -15.59
C ALA A 42 -4.98 14.82 -14.50
N ARG A 43 -4.19 15.06 -13.45
CA ARG A 43 -4.10 14.36 -12.15
C ARG A 43 -2.87 13.46 -11.95
N ARG A 44 -1.85 14.04 -11.33
CA ARG A 44 -0.83 13.33 -10.52
C ARG A 44 -1.52 12.79 -9.25
N THR A 45 -2.17 11.64 -9.34
CA THR A 45 -2.83 11.00 -8.17
C THR A 45 -2.03 9.83 -7.66
N LYS A 46 -2.22 9.52 -6.37
CA LYS A 46 -1.73 8.28 -5.76
C LYS A 46 -2.20 7.05 -6.56
N ALA A 47 -3.45 7.02 -6.99
CA ALA A 47 -4.00 5.92 -7.79
C ALA A 47 -3.31 5.76 -9.15
N ALA A 48 -3.03 6.86 -9.86
CA ALA A 48 -2.28 6.82 -11.11
C ALA A 48 -0.85 6.28 -10.93
N ALA A 49 -0.16 6.69 -9.87
CA ALA A 49 1.15 6.17 -9.52
C ALA A 49 1.10 4.66 -9.19
N LEU A 50 0.11 4.22 -8.40
CA LEU A 50 -0.08 2.80 -8.06
C LEU A 50 -0.32 1.95 -9.30
N GLU A 51 -1.18 2.39 -10.21
CA GLU A 51 -1.44 1.67 -11.47
C GLU A 51 -0.20 1.60 -12.36
N TYR A 52 0.58 2.69 -12.41
CA TYR A 52 1.86 2.71 -13.11
C TYR A 52 2.87 1.70 -12.54
N GLY A 53 2.92 1.57 -11.21
CA GLY A 53 3.73 0.55 -10.52
C GLY A 53 3.24 -0.86 -10.79
N ARG A 54 1.92 -1.09 -10.67
CA ARG A 54 1.28 -2.40 -10.88
C ARG A 54 1.64 -3.02 -12.22
N THR A 55 1.63 -2.23 -13.28
CA THR A 55 1.92 -2.69 -14.64
C THR A 55 3.40 -3.06 -14.88
N ARG A 56 4.29 -2.80 -13.90
CA ARG A 56 5.74 -3.03 -13.97
C ARG A 56 6.23 -4.07 -12.98
N THR A 57 5.33 -4.86 -12.40
CA THR A 57 5.68 -5.96 -11.51
C THR A 57 4.96 -7.23 -11.94
N ALA A 58 5.65 -8.36 -11.81
CA ALA A 58 5.08 -9.69 -11.98
C ALA A 58 4.70 -10.34 -10.64
N ALA A 59 4.77 -9.59 -9.53
CA ALA A 59 4.47 -10.11 -8.20
C ALA A 59 3.01 -10.59 -8.08
N ASP A 60 2.83 -11.69 -7.36
CA ASP A 60 1.50 -12.26 -7.05
C ASP A 60 0.70 -11.43 -6.04
N PHE A 61 1.42 -10.74 -5.16
CA PHE A 61 0.88 -9.88 -4.12
C PHE A 61 1.53 -8.50 -4.18
N ILE A 62 0.73 -7.47 -3.97
CA ILE A 62 1.17 -6.08 -3.99
C ILE A 62 0.80 -5.44 -2.66
N THR A 63 1.80 -5.19 -1.82
CA THR A 63 1.65 -4.39 -0.61
C THR A 63 1.87 -2.93 -0.94
N VAL A 64 0.90 -2.09 -0.58
CA VAL A 64 0.99 -0.64 -0.72
C VAL A 64 1.40 -0.05 0.63
N LEU A 65 2.48 0.73 0.62
CA LEU A 65 2.99 1.44 1.79
C LEU A 65 3.14 2.92 1.44
N ASP A 66 2.72 3.77 2.36
CA ASP A 66 2.97 5.20 2.30
C ASP A 66 4.44 5.48 2.61
N ALA A 67 4.98 6.60 2.14
CA ALA A 67 6.41 6.90 2.26
C ALA A 67 6.89 7.02 3.72
N ASP A 68 5.97 7.27 4.66
CA ASP A 68 6.19 7.37 6.10
C ASP A 68 5.80 6.09 6.87
N ALA A 69 5.36 5.04 6.16
CA ALA A 69 4.98 3.78 6.77
C ALA A 69 6.21 3.04 7.32
N VAL A 70 6.07 2.52 8.54
CA VAL A 70 7.11 1.74 9.21
C VAL A 70 6.56 0.35 9.54
N PRO A 71 6.54 -0.59 8.58
CA PRO A 71 6.08 -1.94 8.84
C PRO A 71 7.03 -2.68 9.80
N GLY A 72 6.48 -3.61 10.57
CA GLY A 72 7.30 -4.55 11.35
C GLY A 72 8.15 -5.44 10.44
N GLN A 73 9.28 -5.93 10.96
CA GLN A 73 10.17 -6.81 10.17
C GLN A 73 9.49 -8.11 9.73
N ASP A 74 8.54 -8.60 10.54
CA ASP A 74 7.73 -9.80 10.30
C ASP A 74 6.40 -9.50 9.58
N TYR A 75 6.24 -8.29 9.02
CA TYR A 75 4.97 -7.84 8.46
C TYR A 75 4.46 -8.77 7.35
N LEU A 76 5.29 -9.09 6.34
CA LEU A 76 4.85 -9.97 5.24
C LEU A 76 4.64 -11.40 5.71
N GLU A 77 5.44 -11.88 6.67
CA GLU A 77 5.29 -13.21 7.27
C GLU A 77 3.93 -13.37 7.95
N LYS A 78 3.40 -12.29 8.55
CA LYS A 78 2.05 -12.28 9.14
C LYS A 78 0.94 -12.13 8.11
N ILE A 79 1.17 -11.40 7.02
CA ILE A 79 0.12 -11.02 6.06
C ILE A 79 -0.10 -12.05 4.97
N ILE A 80 0.97 -12.59 4.39
CA ILE A 80 0.88 -13.52 3.25
C ILE A 80 0.07 -14.80 3.58
N PRO A 81 0.16 -15.41 4.77
CA PRO A 81 -0.62 -16.62 5.10
C PRO A 81 -2.14 -16.48 4.95
N TYR A 82 -2.70 -15.27 5.10
CA TYR A 82 -4.14 -15.05 4.95
C TYR A 82 -4.67 -15.34 3.52
N PHE A 83 -3.79 -15.38 2.52
CA PHE A 83 -4.12 -15.74 1.14
C PHE A 83 -4.06 -17.25 0.86
N TYR A 84 -3.79 -18.07 1.87
CA TYR A 84 -3.70 -19.52 1.76
C TYR A 84 -4.62 -20.18 2.79
N ASP A 85 -5.08 -21.39 2.48
CA ASP A 85 -5.83 -22.22 3.41
C ASP A 85 -4.90 -23.06 4.31
N GLU A 86 -5.48 -23.86 5.19
CA GLU A 86 -4.73 -24.72 6.12
C GLU A 86 -3.88 -25.80 5.42
N ARG A 87 -4.17 -26.09 4.15
CA ARG A 87 -3.43 -27.05 3.33
C ARG A 87 -2.31 -26.39 2.53
N GLY A 88 -2.21 -25.06 2.59
CA GLY A 88 -1.25 -24.27 1.82
C GLY A 88 -1.72 -23.95 0.40
N GLU A 89 -3.00 -24.19 0.08
CA GLU A 89 -3.57 -23.89 -1.23
C GLU A 89 -4.02 -22.43 -1.29
N ARG A 90 -3.83 -21.79 -2.45
CA ARG A 90 -4.15 -20.37 -2.62
C ARG A 90 -5.66 -20.13 -2.58
N ARG A 91 -6.08 -19.25 -1.69
CA ARG A 91 -7.47 -18.79 -1.53
C ARG A 91 -7.81 -17.73 -2.56
N SER A 92 -8.43 -18.14 -3.66
CA SER A 92 -8.81 -17.24 -4.76
C SER A 92 -9.87 -16.20 -4.36
N GLU A 93 -10.62 -16.45 -3.29
CA GLU A 93 -11.66 -15.55 -2.78
C GLU A 93 -11.11 -14.35 -1.99
N ILE A 94 -9.84 -14.39 -1.58
CA ILE A 94 -9.21 -13.30 -0.82
C ILE A 94 -8.54 -12.32 -1.78
N ALA A 95 -9.19 -11.18 -1.99
CA ALA A 95 -8.67 -10.11 -2.85
C ALA A 95 -7.68 -9.18 -2.13
N VAL A 96 -7.90 -8.92 -0.84
CA VAL A 96 -7.14 -7.94 -0.07
C VAL A 96 -7.08 -8.34 1.41
N VAL A 97 -5.95 -8.04 2.05
CA VAL A 97 -5.76 -8.13 3.50
C VAL A 97 -5.32 -6.76 3.99
N GLN A 98 -6.14 -6.14 4.83
CA GLN A 98 -5.87 -4.84 5.43
C GLN A 98 -5.59 -5.02 6.94
N PRO A 99 -4.36 -4.79 7.41
CA PRO A 99 -4.04 -4.75 8.83
C PRO A 99 -4.52 -3.45 9.49
N SER A 100 -4.51 -3.44 10.82
CA SER A 100 -4.64 -2.19 11.60
C SER A 100 -3.44 -1.28 11.39
N VAL A 101 -3.70 0.02 11.22
CA VAL A 101 -2.67 1.06 11.19
C VAL A 101 -2.68 1.80 12.52
N GLY A 102 -1.49 2.03 13.07
CA GLY A 102 -1.29 2.78 14.31
C GLY A 102 -0.34 3.96 14.10
N PHE A 103 -0.35 4.89 15.06
CA PHE A 103 0.43 6.13 14.98
C PHE A 103 1.50 6.16 16.08
N ARG A 104 2.76 6.36 15.67
CA ARG A 104 3.89 6.44 16.62
C ARG A 104 3.78 7.63 17.56
N ASN A 105 3.11 8.69 17.12
CA ASN A 105 2.91 9.93 17.87
C ASN A 105 1.56 10.02 18.58
N ALA A 106 0.75 8.96 18.63
CA ALA A 106 -0.62 9.01 19.19
C ALA A 106 -0.71 9.61 20.61
N LYS A 107 0.36 9.48 21.41
CA LYS A 107 0.39 9.95 22.81
C LYS A 107 1.09 11.31 22.99
N GLN A 108 1.48 12.01 21.91
CA GLN A 108 2.23 13.26 22.01
C GLN A 108 1.36 14.43 22.50
N ASN A 109 0.13 14.53 21.99
CA ASN A 109 -0.84 15.55 22.39
C ASN A 109 -2.27 15.13 22.00
N PHE A 110 -3.26 15.92 22.44
CA PHE A 110 -4.67 15.65 22.19
C PHE A 110 -5.04 15.53 20.70
N LEU A 111 -4.43 16.37 19.84
CA LEU A 111 -4.69 16.32 18.40
C LEU A 111 -4.21 15.00 17.79
N THR A 112 -2.96 14.59 18.08
CA THR A 112 -2.41 13.32 17.60
C THR A 112 -3.14 12.11 18.16
N MET A 113 -3.64 12.21 19.40
CA MET A 113 -4.46 11.17 20.02
C MET A 113 -5.80 11.03 19.31
N HIS A 114 -6.46 12.16 19.03
CA HIS A 114 -7.74 12.16 18.32
C HIS A 114 -7.60 11.59 16.89
N GLN A 115 -6.54 11.97 16.16
CA GLN A 115 -6.25 11.42 14.84
C GLN A 115 -6.06 9.90 14.88
N ALA A 116 -5.26 9.41 15.83
CA ALA A 116 -5.03 7.98 16.00
C ALA A 116 -6.31 7.22 16.36
N PHE A 117 -7.12 7.77 17.27
CA PHE A 117 -8.39 7.17 17.66
C PHE A 117 -9.37 7.07 16.48
N LYS A 118 -9.48 8.11 15.66
CA LYS A 118 -10.35 8.11 14.47
C LYS A 118 -9.96 6.98 13.52
N GLU A 119 -8.68 6.87 13.19
CA GLU A 119 -8.17 5.85 12.27
C GLU A 119 -8.34 4.42 12.84
N GLU A 120 -8.09 4.25 14.15
CA GLU A 120 -8.29 2.98 14.84
C GLU A 120 -9.78 2.57 14.83
N ALA A 121 -10.69 3.51 15.08
CA ALA A 121 -12.13 3.27 15.00
C ALA A 121 -12.56 2.87 13.58
N GLU A 122 -12.05 3.56 12.55
CA GLU A 122 -12.32 3.21 11.16
C GLU A 122 -11.77 1.83 10.78
N THR A 123 -10.57 1.49 11.25
CA THR A 123 -9.96 0.19 10.92
C THR A 123 -10.61 -0.97 11.69
N VAL A 124 -10.85 -0.81 12.99
CA VAL A 124 -11.38 -1.89 13.83
C VAL A 124 -12.87 -2.04 13.65
N VAL A 125 -13.64 -0.96 13.69
CA VAL A 125 -15.10 -1.03 13.61
C VAL A 125 -15.55 -0.98 12.15
N GLY A 126 -15.06 0.00 11.38
CA GLY A 126 -15.48 0.23 10.00
C GLY A 126 -15.16 -0.97 9.11
N ASN A 127 -13.89 -1.32 8.93
CA ASN A 127 -13.52 -2.40 8.02
C ASN A 127 -14.08 -3.76 8.45
N ARG A 128 -14.17 -4.07 9.77
CA ARG A 128 -14.79 -5.34 10.22
C ARG A 128 -16.29 -5.40 9.93
N ALA A 129 -17.00 -4.29 10.14
CA ALA A 129 -18.43 -4.23 9.83
C ALA A 129 -18.67 -4.41 8.32
N TYR A 130 -17.87 -3.76 7.47
CA TYR A 130 -17.98 -3.88 6.02
C TYR A 130 -17.64 -5.28 5.52
N VAL A 131 -16.58 -5.90 6.05
CA VAL A 131 -16.24 -7.28 5.68
C VAL A 131 -17.38 -8.23 6.05
N ARG A 132 -17.99 -8.07 7.23
CA ARG A 132 -19.12 -8.91 7.66
C ARG A 132 -20.38 -8.69 6.84
N ALA A 133 -20.68 -7.44 6.47
CA ALA A 133 -21.92 -7.09 5.78
C ALA A 133 -21.83 -7.31 4.25
N PHE A 134 -20.68 -7.05 3.66
CA PHE A 134 -20.50 -6.95 2.20
C PHE A 134 -19.34 -7.77 1.65
N GLY A 135 -18.53 -8.40 2.51
CA GLY A 135 -17.36 -9.16 2.06
C GLY A 135 -16.23 -8.28 1.50
N CYS A 136 -16.23 -6.97 1.78
CA CYS A 136 -15.22 -6.04 1.27
C CYS A 136 -14.66 -5.12 2.38
N VAL A 137 -13.49 -4.54 2.10
CA VAL A 137 -12.86 -3.54 2.96
C VAL A 137 -13.29 -2.15 2.48
N LEU A 138 -13.72 -1.28 3.39
CA LEU A 138 -14.16 0.08 3.04
C LEU A 138 -12.96 0.98 2.69
N LYS A 139 -11.90 0.92 3.51
CA LYS A 139 -10.67 1.70 3.33
C LYS A 139 -9.47 0.76 3.35
N ALA A 140 -9.07 0.30 2.18
CA ALA A 140 -7.82 -0.40 1.98
C ALA A 140 -6.76 0.59 1.48
N GLY A 141 -5.81 0.92 2.34
CA GLY A 141 -4.86 2.01 2.15
C GLY A 141 -3.44 1.61 2.51
N ASN A 142 -2.85 2.34 3.46
CA ASN A 142 -1.50 2.05 3.93
C ASN A 142 -1.43 0.66 4.58
N GLY A 143 -0.45 -0.13 4.18
CA GLY A 143 -0.30 -1.51 4.60
C GLY A 143 -1.35 -2.46 4.02
N ALA A 144 -2.16 -2.07 3.03
CA ALA A 144 -3.00 -3.04 2.34
C ALA A 144 -2.13 -3.95 1.48
N THR A 145 -2.33 -5.27 1.57
CA THR A 145 -1.75 -6.23 0.63
C THR A 145 -2.85 -6.78 -0.28
N TRP A 146 -2.64 -6.69 -1.58
CA TRP A 146 -3.61 -7.05 -2.61
C TRP A 146 -3.15 -8.25 -3.41
N SER A 147 -4.10 -9.11 -3.79
CA SER A 147 -3.89 -10.10 -4.86
C SER A 147 -3.75 -9.38 -6.20
N ALA A 148 -2.62 -9.57 -6.88
CA ALA A 148 -2.40 -8.97 -8.20
C ALA A 148 -3.39 -9.49 -9.25
N ALA A 149 -3.86 -10.73 -9.10
CA ALA A 149 -4.89 -11.31 -9.96
C ALA A 149 -6.25 -10.63 -9.76
N ALA A 150 -6.64 -10.40 -8.50
CA ALA A 150 -7.90 -9.71 -8.18
C ALA A 150 -7.89 -8.26 -8.71
N LEU A 151 -6.79 -7.53 -8.52
CA LEU A 151 -6.63 -6.18 -9.08
C LEU A 151 -6.74 -6.17 -10.60
N ARG A 152 -6.11 -7.13 -11.30
CA ARG A 152 -6.24 -7.25 -12.76
C ARG A 152 -7.68 -7.53 -13.20
N ALA A 153 -8.40 -8.38 -12.48
CA ALA A 153 -9.77 -8.75 -12.80
C ALA A 153 -10.74 -7.56 -12.75
N VAL A 154 -10.45 -6.55 -11.91
CA VAL A 154 -11.26 -5.32 -11.80
C VAL A 154 -10.72 -4.14 -12.63
N GLY A 155 -9.67 -4.35 -13.42
CA GLY A 155 -9.09 -3.31 -14.30
C GLY A 155 -8.01 -2.44 -13.65
N GLY A 156 -7.55 -2.76 -12.44
CA GLY A 156 -6.51 -2.01 -11.73
C GLY A 156 -7.03 -0.88 -10.86
N TRP A 157 -6.14 0.05 -10.50
CA TRP A 157 -6.52 1.23 -9.72
C TRP A 157 -7.16 2.30 -10.60
N ASP A 158 -8.30 2.84 -10.16
CA ASP A 158 -8.95 3.96 -10.84
C ASP A 158 -8.12 5.25 -10.70
N GLN A 159 -7.46 5.61 -11.79
CA GLN A 159 -6.54 6.75 -11.86
C GLN A 159 -7.26 8.09 -11.68
N SER A 160 -8.59 8.14 -11.86
CA SER A 160 -9.38 9.35 -11.71
C SER A 160 -9.62 9.74 -10.25
N LEU A 161 -9.47 8.79 -9.33
CA LEU A 161 -9.65 9.00 -7.89
C LEU A 161 -8.60 9.96 -7.34
N ILE A 162 -9.10 11.05 -6.78
CA ILE A 162 -8.32 11.95 -5.93
C ILE A 162 -8.41 11.32 -4.55
N ALA A 163 -7.35 10.66 -4.09
CA ALA A 163 -7.31 10.19 -2.72
C ALA A 163 -7.61 11.37 -1.78
N LEU A 164 -8.59 11.21 -0.89
CA LEU A 164 -8.87 12.09 0.25
C LEU A 164 -7.98 11.70 1.42
#